data_AF-A0A3R6U5H0-F1
#
_entry.id   AF-A0A3R6U5H0-F1
#
_cell.length_a   1.000
_cell.length_b   1.000
_cell.length_c   1.000
_cell.angle_alpha   90.00
_cell.angle_beta   90.00
_cell.angle_gamma   90.00
#
_symmetry.space_group_name_H-M   'P 1'
#
loop_
_entity.id
_entity.type
_entity.pdbx_description
1 polymer ?
#
loop_
_entity_poly.entity_id
_entity_poly.type
_entity_poly.pdbx_seq_one_letter_code
_entity_poly.pdbx_strand_id
1 'polypeptide(L)'
;MYDYYEAVKENVLKYIEEEVDTDGIDFEELETQLYDDLFTEDSVTGNASGSYTSSRAQAREYIEENKDLIREMCSEFGCEEQVKGWWFSDDYESIDVSIRCYVLGSAIGSALEELREAAE
;
A
#
# COMPACT_ATOMS: atom_id res chain seq x y z
N MET A 1 -6.39 0.19 -15.88
CA MET A 1 -5.38 0.83 -15.02
C MET A 1 -5.83 0.68 -13.58
N TYR A 2 -5.26 -0.30 -12.92
CA TYR A 2 -5.36 -0.48 -11.47
C TYR A 2 -4.69 0.70 -10.76
N ASP A 3 -5.41 1.36 -9.86
CA ASP A 3 -4.90 2.50 -9.08
C ASP A 3 -4.43 2.03 -7.71
N TYR A 4 -3.12 2.00 -7.51
CA TYR A 4 -2.53 1.56 -6.23
C TYR A 4 -2.82 2.54 -5.09
N TYR A 5 -2.89 3.85 -5.35
CA TYR A 5 -3.16 4.83 -4.30
C TYR A 5 -4.58 4.67 -3.78
N GLU A 6 -5.56 4.59 -4.69
CA GLU A 6 -6.96 4.42 -4.29
C GLU A 6 -7.20 3.06 -3.62
N ALA A 7 -6.65 1.98 -4.18
CA ALA A 7 -6.86 0.65 -3.60
C ALA A 7 -6.27 0.49 -2.20
N VAL A 8 -5.07 1.04 -1.95
CA VAL A 8 -4.47 1.02 -0.61
C VAL A 8 -5.24 1.94 0.33
N LYS A 9 -5.68 3.12 -0.13
CA LYS A 9 -6.51 4.04 0.65
C LYS A 9 -7.83 3.38 1.09
N GLU A 10 -8.53 2.70 0.19
CA GLU A 10 -9.75 1.95 0.53
C GLU A 10 -9.48 0.89 1.62
N ASN A 11 -8.32 0.23 1.57
CA ASN A 11 -7.94 -0.78 2.57
C ASN A 11 -7.59 -0.13 3.92
N VAL A 12 -6.92 1.03 3.90
CA VAL A 12 -6.65 1.83 5.11
C VAL A 12 -7.97 2.28 5.75
N LEU A 13 -8.89 2.85 4.97
CA LEU A 13 -10.22 3.29 5.47
C LEU A 13 -10.98 2.12 6.11
N LYS A 14 -10.98 0.96 5.44
CA LYS A 14 -11.60 -0.24 5.97
C LYS A 14 -10.97 -0.69 7.29
N TYR A 15 -9.64 -0.70 7.37
CA TYR A 15 -8.95 -1.06 8.62
C TYR A 15 -9.30 -0.08 9.76
N ILE A 16 -9.35 1.22 9.48
CA ILE A 16 -9.74 2.23 10.47
C ILE A 16 -11.16 1.95 10.97
N GLU A 17 -12.11 1.68 10.07
CA GLU A 17 -13.50 1.37 10.42
C GLU A 17 -13.63 0.11 11.27
N GLU A 18 -12.86 -0.94 10.97
CA GLU A 18 -12.97 -2.25 11.62
C GLU A 18 -12.18 -2.35 12.94
N GLU A 19 -10.99 -1.72 13.02
CA GLU A 19 -9.99 -2.04 14.05
C GLU A 19 -9.52 -0.83 14.88
N VAL A 20 -9.82 0.41 14.47
CA VAL A 20 -9.28 1.61 15.14
C VAL A 20 -10.37 2.35 15.90
N ASP A 21 -10.11 2.64 17.19
CA ASP A 21 -10.94 3.58 17.96
C ASP A 21 -10.50 5.01 17.66
N THR A 22 -11.30 5.72 16.85
CA THR A 22 -11.02 7.09 16.45
C THR A 22 -11.58 8.15 17.43
N ASP A 23 -12.22 7.75 18.54
CA ASP A 23 -12.82 8.70 19.47
C ASP A 23 -11.75 9.53 20.21
N GLY A 24 -11.72 10.83 19.94
CA GLY A 24 -10.83 11.78 20.62
C GLY A 24 -9.34 11.62 20.29
N ILE A 25 -8.97 10.82 19.28
CA ILE A 25 -7.58 10.65 18.86
C ILE A 25 -7.08 11.87 18.07
N ASP A 26 -5.80 12.22 18.27
CA ASP A 26 -5.14 13.20 17.43
C ASP A 26 -4.74 12.58 16.09
N PHE A 27 -5.06 13.26 15.00
CA PHE A 27 -4.83 12.71 13.66
C PHE A 27 -3.35 12.59 13.28
N GLU A 28 -2.44 13.39 13.85
CA GLU A 28 -0.99 13.24 13.59
C GLU A 28 -0.44 12.00 14.31
N GLU A 29 -0.92 11.75 15.53
CA GLU A 29 -0.61 10.50 16.27
C GLU A 29 -1.17 9.28 15.54
N LEU A 30 -2.40 9.37 15.04
CA LEU A 30 -3.04 8.31 14.26
C LEU A 30 -2.29 8.01 12.96
N GLU A 31 -1.79 9.01 12.23
CA GLU A 31 -1.01 8.80 11.00
C GLU A 31 0.25 7.95 11.27
N THR A 32 0.98 8.27 12.34
CA THR A 32 2.19 7.53 12.72
C THR A 32 1.84 6.10 13.12
N GLN A 33 0.81 5.93 13.96
CA GLN A 33 0.35 4.60 14.38
C GLN A 33 -0.06 3.74 13.19
N LEU A 34 -0.88 4.29 12.28
CA LEU A 34 -1.34 3.57 11.09
C LEU A 34 -0.17 3.15 10.22
N TYR A 35 0.86 3.99 10.07
CA TYR A 35 2.02 3.60 9.27
C TYR A 35 2.73 2.38 9.89
N ASP A 36 2.97 2.40 11.20
CA ASP A 36 3.64 1.30 11.90
C ASP A 36 2.82 0.00 11.84
N ASP A 37 1.51 0.07 12.05
CA ASP A 37 0.62 -1.09 12.05
C ASP A 37 0.44 -1.65 10.62
N LEU A 38 0.09 -0.77 9.66
CA LEU A 38 -0.33 -1.18 8.32
C LEU A 38 0.83 -1.58 7.40
N PHE A 39 2.06 -1.16 7.73
CA PHE A 39 3.24 -1.57 6.97
C PHE A 39 3.43 -3.09 6.95
N THR A 40 2.90 -3.82 7.95
CA THR A 40 2.93 -5.29 7.98
C THR A 40 1.54 -5.93 7.96
N GLU A 41 0.46 -5.15 7.85
CA GLU A 41 -0.89 -5.68 7.76
C GLU A 41 -1.16 -6.29 6.38
N ASP A 42 -1.35 -7.61 6.33
CA ASP A 42 -1.51 -8.34 5.08
C ASP A 42 -2.75 -7.88 4.30
N SER A 43 -3.81 -7.47 4.99
CA SER A 43 -5.04 -6.95 4.36
C SER A 43 -4.88 -5.57 3.71
N VAL A 44 -3.75 -4.88 3.92
CA VAL A 44 -3.44 -3.58 3.31
C VAL A 44 -2.26 -3.69 2.34
N THR A 45 -1.12 -4.22 2.83
CA THR A 45 0.14 -4.25 2.06
C THR A 45 0.55 -5.64 1.62
N GLY A 46 0.18 -6.69 2.35
CA GLY A 46 0.68 -8.05 2.10
C GLY A 46 2.14 -8.26 2.53
N ASN A 47 2.74 -7.32 3.27
CA ASN A 47 4.18 -7.30 3.53
C ASN A 47 4.64 -8.33 4.57
N ALA A 48 3.79 -8.70 5.54
CA ALA A 48 4.13 -9.74 6.51
C ALA A 48 4.25 -11.11 5.84
N SER A 49 3.32 -11.43 4.94
CA SER A 49 3.27 -12.71 4.22
C SER A 49 4.07 -12.73 2.92
N GLY A 50 4.33 -11.56 2.33
CA GLY A 50 4.89 -11.42 0.98
C GLY A 50 3.87 -11.60 -0.15
N SER A 51 2.58 -11.60 0.14
CA SER A 51 1.52 -11.64 -0.88
C SER A 51 0.27 -10.91 -0.41
N TYR A 52 -0.19 -9.95 -1.22
CA TYR A 52 -1.52 -9.36 -1.09
C TYR A 52 -2.50 -10.03 -2.08
N THR A 53 -2.18 -9.98 -3.39
CA THR A 53 -3.12 -10.35 -4.46
C THR A 53 -3.41 -11.87 -4.49
N SER A 54 -2.57 -12.71 -3.88
CA SER A 54 -2.70 -14.17 -3.88
C SER A 54 -2.80 -14.79 -5.29
N SER A 55 -2.27 -14.08 -6.31
CA SER A 55 -2.33 -14.46 -7.71
C SER A 55 -1.26 -13.71 -8.51
N ARG A 56 -0.19 -14.42 -8.90
CA ARG A 56 0.88 -13.88 -9.76
C ARG A 56 0.37 -13.33 -11.09
N ALA A 57 -0.62 -13.97 -11.69
CA ALA A 57 -1.18 -13.55 -12.98
C ALA A 57 -1.89 -12.18 -12.86
N GLN A 58 -2.67 -12.00 -11.80
CA GLN A 58 -3.39 -10.75 -11.54
C GLN A 58 -2.43 -9.63 -11.10
N ALA A 59 -1.46 -9.93 -10.22
CA ALA A 59 -0.42 -8.98 -9.84
C ALA A 59 0.36 -8.47 -11.08
N ARG A 60 0.65 -9.37 -12.03
CA ARG A 60 1.30 -8.99 -13.29
C ARG A 60 0.47 -8.00 -14.11
N GLU A 61 -0.84 -8.17 -14.21
CA GLU A 61 -1.72 -7.24 -14.92
C GLU A 61 -1.66 -5.84 -14.27
N TYR A 62 -1.71 -5.76 -12.93
CA TYR A 62 -1.59 -4.49 -12.20
C TYR A 62 -0.24 -3.81 -12.45
N ILE A 63 0.85 -4.59 -12.42
CA ILE A 63 2.22 -4.12 -12.64
C ILE A 63 2.44 -3.63 -14.08
N GLU A 64 1.91 -4.35 -15.07
CA GLU A 64 2.08 -4.00 -16.49
C GLU A 64 1.46 -2.64 -16.81
N GLU A 65 0.38 -2.28 -16.13
CA GLU A 65 -0.32 -0.98 -16.26
C GLU A 65 0.36 0.16 -15.46
N ASN A 66 1.28 -0.14 -14.54
CA ASN A 66 1.84 0.82 -13.56
C ASN A 66 3.39 0.93 -13.61
N LYS A 67 3.99 0.80 -14.78
CA LYS A 67 5.47 0.80 -14.94
C LYS A 67 6.16 2.09 -14.50
N ASP A 68 5.49 3.23 -14.58
CA ASP A 68 6.07 4.51 -14.14
C ASP A 68 6.16 4.56 -12.62
N LEU A 69 5.11 4.16 -11.91
CA LEU A 69 5.09 4.05 -10.45
C LEU A 69 6.17 3.07 -9.94
N ILE A 70 6.40 1.97 -10.65
CA ILE A 70 7.49 1.04 -10.32
C ILE A 70 8.85 1.72 -10.40
N ARG A 71 9.08 2.59 -11.39
CA ARG A 71 10.35 3.32 -11.53
C ARG A 71 10.52 4.36 -10.42
N GLU A 72 9.45 5.04 -10.05
CA GLU A 72 9.43 5.98 -8.92
C GLU A 72 9.79 5.25 -7.62
N MET A 73 9.08 4.18 -7.29
CA MET A 73 9.38 3.30 -6.16
C MET A 73 10.83 2.81 -6.18
N CYS A 74 11.30 2.29 -7.33
CA CYS A 74 12.67 1.81 -7.44
C CYS A 74 13.69 2.90 -7.14
N SER A 75 13.49 4.10 -7.68
CA SER A 75 14.39 5.22 -7.49
C SER A 75 14.41 5.71 -6.04
N GLU A 76 13.28 5.67 -5.35
CA GLU A 76 13.18 6.11 -3.95
C GLU A 76 13.74 5.08 -2.98
N PHE A 77 13.45 3.79 -3.19
CA PHE A 77 13.90 2.71 -2.31
C PHE A 77 15.27 2.15 -2.67
N GLY A 78 15.80 2.46 -3.86
CA GLY A 78 17.05 1.88 -4.37
C GLY A 78 16.96 0.37 -4.60
N CYS A 79 15.79 -0.12 -5.05
CA CYS A 79 15.46 -1.55 -5.13
C CYS A 79 15.44 -2.12 -6.57
N GLU A 80 16.05 -1.44 -7.55
CA GLU A 80 16.01 -1.81 -8.96
C GLU A 80 16.47 -3.25 -9.22
N GLU A 81 17.58 -3.68 -8.62
CA GLU A 81 18.11 -5.03 -8.83
C GLU A 81 17.22 -6.11 -8.21
N GLN A 82 16.55 -5.80 -7.10
CA GLN A 82 15.59 -6.70 -6.45
C GLN A 82 14.34 -6.85 -7.31
N VAL A 83 13.76 -5.74 -7.77
CA VAL A 83 12.59 -5.73 -8.66
C VAL A 83 12.88 -6.46 -9.97
N LYS A 84 14.07 -6.27 -10.57
CA LYS A 84 14.51 -7.06 -11.73
C LYS A 84 14.57 -8.55 -11.41
N GLY A 85 15.12 -8.92 -10.25
CA GLY A 85 15.18 -10.30 -9.79
C GLY A 85 13.80 -10.96 -9.75
N TRP A 86 12.84 -10.30 -9.10
CA TRP A 86 11.44 -10.75 -9.03
C TRP A 86 10.79 -10.84 -10.41
N TRP A 87 11.06 -9.88 -11.29
CA TRP A 87 10.55 -9.92 -12.66
C TRP A 87 11.06 -11.15 -13.43
N PHE A 88 12.34 -11.50 -13.30
CA PHE A 88 12.91 -12.66 -13.99
C PHE A 88 12.41 -14.01 -13.43
N SER A 89 11.97 -14.04 -12.17
CA SER A 89 11.43 -15.24 -11.54
C SER A 89 9.90 -15.31 -11.57
N ASP A 90 9.23 -14.44 -12.33
CA ASP A 90 7.77 -14.29 -12.37
C ASP A 90 7.13 -14.04 -10.98
N ASP A 91 7.89 -13.43 -10.06
CA ASP A 91 7.46 -13.15 -8.69
C ASP A 91 6.76 -11.79 -8.59
N TYR A 92 5.70 -11.64 -9.37
CA TYR A 92 4.93 -10.39 -9.47
C TYR A 92 4.23 -10.01 -8.16
N GLU A 93 3.97 -10.95 -7.25
CA GLU A 93 3.38 -10.65 -5.95
C GLU A 93 4.33 -9.84 -5.07
N SER A 94 5.63 -10.14 -5.08
CA SER A 94 6.63 -9.36 -4.33
C SER A 94 6.75 -7.92 -4.85
N ILE A 95 6.57 -7.72 -6.16
CA ILE A 95 6.56 -6.38 -6.77
C ILE A 95 5.26 -5.64 -6.38
N ASP A 96 4.10 -6.29 -6.45
CA ASP A 96 2.80 -5.74 -6.02
C ASP A 96 2.84 -5.29 -4.56
N VAL A 97 3.31 -6.15 -3.65
CA VAL A 97 3.52 -5.82 -2.22
C VAL A 97 4.46 -4.62 -2.06
N SER A 98 5.56 -4.56 -2.80
CA SER A 98 6.50 -3.44 -2.71
C SER A 98 5.86 -2.11 -3.12
N ILE A 99 5.03 -2.10 -4.17
CA ILE A 99 4.31 -0.90 -4.60
C ILE A 99 3.29 -0.49 -3.55
N ARG A 100 2.58 -1.43 -2.92
CA ARG A 100 1.63 -1.14 -1.84
C ARG A 100 2.32 -0.49 -0.64
N CYS A 101 3.48 -1.01 -0.23
CA CYS A 101 4.30 -0.39 0.81
C CYS A 101 4.78 1.01 0.41
N TYR A 102 5.12 1.22 -0.86
CA TYR A 102 5.54 2.51 -1.38
C TYR A 102 4.44 3.57 -1.29
N VAL A 103 3.22 3.25 -1.69
CA VAL A 103 2.10 4.20 -1.68
C VAL A 103 1.44 4.36 -0.30
N LEU A 104 1.75 3.49 0.67
CA LEU A 104 1.08 3.43 1.97
C LEU A 104 1.01 4.78 2.69
N GLY A 105 2.14 5.50 2.78
CA GLY A 105 2.17 6.79 3.48
C GLY A 105 1.23 7.81 2.85
N SER A 106 1.23 7.91 1.52
CA SER A 106 0.29 8.80 0.80
C SER A 106 -1.16 8.36 0.95
N ALA A 107 -1.42 7.05 0.93
CA ALA A 107 -2.76 6.50 1.11
C ALA A 107 -3.31 6.76 2.51
N ILE A 108 -2.49 6.64 3.55
CA ILE A 108 -2.87 7.01 4.93
C ILE A 108 -3.20 8.50 5.01
N GLY A 109 -2.33 9.37 4.51
CA GLY A 109 -2.59 10.81 4.52
C GLY A 109 -3.90 11.18 3.82
N SER A 110 -4.18 10.58 2.66
CA SER A 110 -5.44 10.80 1.94
C SER A 110 -6.66 10.24 2.67
N ALA A 111 -6.56 9.07 3.30
CA ALA A 111 -7.66 8.50 4.09
C ALA A 111 -7.99 9.38 5.30
N LEU A 112 -6.97 9.88 6.01
CA LEU A 112 -7.17 10.77 7.16
C LEU A 112 -7.74 12.12 6.76
N GLU A 113 -7.36 12.68 5.60
CA GLU A 113 -7.97 13.89 5.05
C GLU A 113 -9.47 13.69 4.77
N GLU A 114 -9.84 12.58 4.13
CA GLU A 114 -11.25 12.25 3.88
C GLU A 114 -12.07 12.10 5.18
N LEU A 115 -11.52 11.45 6.20
CA LEU A 115 -12.17 11.33 7.50
C LEU A 115 -12.34 12.68 8.22
N ARG A 116 -11.35 13.57 8.10
CA ARG A 116 -11.47 14.94 8.64
C ARG A 116 -12.58 15.71 7.93
N GLU A 117 -12.62 15.68 6.60
CA GLU A 117 -13.67 16.35 5.80
C GLU A 117 -15.07 15.80 6.09
N ALA A 118 -15.21 14.49 6.34
CA ALA A 118 -16.49 13.87 6.68
C ALA A 118 -17.00 14.21 8.10
N ALA A 119 -16.11 14.65 8.99
CA ALA A 119 -16.43 15.02 10.37
C ALA A 119 -16.85 16.50 10.54
N GLU A 120 -16.64 17.34 9.51
CA GLU A 120 -17.05 18.76 9.45
C GLU A 120 -18.52 18.95 9.03
#